data_AF-A0A6F8SNX0-F1
#
_entry.id   AF-A0A6F8SNX0-F1
#
_cell.length_a   1.000
_cell.length_b   1.000
_cell.length_c   1.000
_cell.angle_alpha   90.00
_cell.angle_beta   90.00
_cell.angle_gamma   90.00
#
_symmetry.space_group_name_H-M   'P 1'
#
loop_
_entity.id
_entity.type
_entity.pdbx_description
1 polymer ?
#
loop_
_entity_poly.entity_id
_entity_poly.type
_entity_poly.pdbx_seq_one_letter_code
_entity_poly.pdbx_strand_id
1 'polypeptide(L)'
;MSGPKTSQLEIERMIRAQLEALRSDVDHSRARARRRIAALLNELLNEAEGCAEAEEAAASLRQLAEAALAQLTAECAFTPATAMAESVARTERCSSRAVAIADAFEREAHPLAERIQRARAQAAAASEARDFTAVLAKAAKESATAAAVEAARSFMADEHCLPSESSAVEAQGGSRSAPMEKAAAEGTAMQVEPVGGNLGRPSPAAVDESGTLIARNHVQEVARRALALIASPCTLPADRALLLETTRELGPQAAAQLALLLPTMEPNAAAMADLIALIEDAEADLRAQSVPFAEAFGTFATLEEAVGRLETLRALQLQVDRNAYLKACIDTVMARHGYTIARSVTMGRDLMGTHRLFGREDATEGLHAFVSDAGDLMLQVAGLPGGIEAVEDGEVVTMEAAPGGARTERLLADQHDFCAVYDEIAEDLAAFGITNTVRYKAAPDTAFCREMRAVADVEARAGMAERDGIRASNESRGPGLTEVSPYGEDAAARREARKRRRSGNATREMR
;
A
#
# COMPACT_ATOMS: atom_id res chain seq x y z
N MET A 1 32.96 -35.42 -18.97
CA MET A 1 31.96 -34.72 -18.15
C MET A 1 31.21 -35.77 -17.41
N SER A 2 31.48 -35.79 -16.13
CA SER A 2 30.86 -36.71 -15.26
C SER A 2 30.64 -36.02 -13.88
N GLY A 3 29.59 -35.19 -13.80
CA GLY A 3 29.43 -34.05 -12.87
C GLY A 3 27.98 -33.49 -12.79
N PRO A 4 27.78 -32.17 -12.57
CA PRO A 4 26.50 -31.57 -12.16
C PRO A 4 25.36 -31.88 -13.15
N LYS A 5 24.23 -32.39 -12.62
CA LYS A 5 23.02 -32.61 -13.43
C LYS A 5 22.25 -31.32 -13.50
N THR A 6 22.04 -30.80 -14.71
CA THR A 6 21.11 -29.69 -14.91
C THR A 6 19.86 -30.17 -15.62
N SER A 7 18.74 -29.71 -15.11
CA SER A 7 17.44 -30.01 -15.64
C SER A 7 16.53 -28.79 -15.56
N GLN A 8 15.51 -28.80 -16.37
CA GLN A 8 14.47 -27.78 -16.32
C GLN A 8 13.29 -28.36 -15.56
N LEU A 9 12.92 -27.71 -14.46
CA LEU A 9 11.69 -28.02 -13.75
C LEU A 9 10.55 -27.26 -14.41
N GLU A 10 9.58 -27.99 -14.90
CA GLU A 10 8.33 -27.45 -15.38
C GLU A 10 7.21 -27.97 -14.49
N ILE A 11 6.60 -27.06 -13.73
CA ILE A 11 5.33 -27.37 -13.08
C ILE A 11 4.29 -27.59 -14.17
N GLU A 12 3.60 -28.72 -14.11
CA GLU A 12 2.49 -29.05 -14.97
C GLU A 12 1.53 -27.86 -15.11
N ARG A 13 1.05 -27.64 -16.34
CA ARG A 13 0.14 -26.53 -16.63
C ARG A 13 -1.09 -26.54 -15.73
N MET A 14 -1.59 -27.72 -15.36
CA MET A 14 -2.72 -27.89 -14.46
C MET A 14 -2.39 -27.39 -13.04
N ILE A 15 -1.28 -27.84 -12.45
CA ILE A 15 -0.85 -27.41 -11.10
C ILE A 15 -0.60 -25.90 -11.07
N ARG A 16 0.04 -25.37 -12.12
CA ARG A 16 0.27 -23.94 -12.29
C ARG A 16 -1.04 -23.14 -12.28
N ALA A 17 -2.03 -23.59 -13.06
CA ALA A 17 -3.34 -22.94 -13.13
C ALA A 17 -4.10 -23.07 -11.80
N GLN A 18 -3.93 -24.19 -11.09
CA GLN A 18 -4.51 -24.37 -9.75
C GLN A 18 -3.91 -23.41 -8.74
N LEU A 19 -2.59 -23.24 -8.69
CA LEU A 19 -1.94 -22.26 -7.80
C LEU A 19 -2.44 -20.83 -8.07
N GLU A 20 -2.55 -20.47 -9.35
CA GLU A 20 -3.08 -19.16 -9.76
C GLU A 20 -4.55 -18.99 -9.33
N ALA A 21 -5.39 -20.00 -9.52
CA ALA A 21 -6.79 -19.99 -9.09
C ALA A 21 -6.91 -19.86 -7.56
N LEU A 22 -6.14 -20.63 -6.80
CA LEU A 22 -6.14 -20.59 -5.33
C LEU A 22 -5.72 -19.22 -4.78
N ARG A 23 -4.69 -18.59 -5.37
CA ARG A 23 -4.28 -17.23 -5.02
C ARG A 23 -5.39 -16.24 -5.33
N SER A 24 -5.98 -16.36 -6.52
CA SER A 24 -7.09 -15.52 -6.95
C SER A 24 -8.26 -15.60 -5.98
N ASP A 25 -8.65 -16.80 -5.53
CA ASP A 25 -9.77 -16.98 -4.59
C ASP A 25 -9.52 -16.29 -3.24
N VAL A 26 -8.28 -16.34 -2.72
CA VAL A 26 -7.90 -15.64 -1.49
C VAL A 26 -7.95 -14.12 -1.70
N ASP A 27 -7.39 -13.62 -2.79
CA ASP A 27 -7.38 -12.19 -3.11
C ASP A 27 -8.81 -11.65 -3.28
N HIS A 28 -9.68 -12.39 -3.97
CA HIS A 28 -11.09 -12.03 -4.13
C HIS A 28 -11.83 -12.00 -2.77
N SER A 29 -11.57 -12.97 -1.90
CA SER A 29 -12.17 -13.04 -0.57
C SER A 29 -11.72 -11.88 0.32
N ARG A 30 -10.41 -11.55 0.32
CA ARG A 30 -9.86 -10.36 1.00
C ARG A 30 -10.47 -9.07 0.46
N ALA A 31 -10.50 -8.90 -0.87
CA ALA A 31 -11.07 -7.72 -1.50
C ALA A 31 -12.55 -7.54 -1.16
N ARG A 32 -13.32 -8.63 -1.13
CA ARG A 32 -14.74 -8.60 -0.73
C ARG A 32 -14.91 -8.20 0.74
N ALA A 33 -14.12 -8.76 1.65
CA ALA A 33 -14.15 -8.40 3.07
C ALA A 33 -13.79 -6.92 3.28
N ARG A 34 -12.73 -6.44 2.63
CA ARG A 34 -12.31 -5.03 2.65
C ARG A 34 -13.41 -4.10 2.15
N ARG A 35 -14.06 -4.42 1.02
CA ARG A 35 -15.18 -3.61 0.49
C ARG A 35 -16.34 -3.52 1.46
N ARG A 36 -16.68 -4.59 2.17
CA ARG A 36 -17.72 -4.56 3.22
C ARG A 36 -17.35 -3.62 4.36
N ILE A 37 -16.13 -3.74 4.88
CA ILE A 37 -15.61 -2.87 5.95
C ILE A 37 -15.62 -1.39 5.50
N ALA A 38 -15.09 -1.11 4.31
CA ALA A 38 -15.01 0.25 3.78
C ALA A 38 -16.39 0.85 3.49
N ALA A 39 -17.33 0.07 2.96
CA ALA A 39 -18.69 0.53 2.70
C ALA A 39 -19.41 0.94 3.99
N LEU A 40 -19.39 0.08 5.02
CA LEU A 40 -20.02 0.38 6.30
C LEU A 40 -19.31 1.54 7.03
N LEU A 41 -17.98 1.59 6.97
CA LEU A 41 -17.22 2.72 7.52
C LEU A 41 -17.66 4.04 6.88
N ASN A 42 -17.71 4.10 5.54
CA ASN A 42 -18.07 5.31 4.81
C ASN A 42 -19.53 5.72 5.08
N GLU A 43 -20.46 4.75 5.13
CA GLU A 43 -21.86 4.99 5.48
C GLU A 43 -21.99 5.68 6.84
N LEU A 44 -21.39 5.10 7.88
CA LEU A 44 -21.48 5.63 9.25
C LEU A 44 -20.69 6.93 9.45
N LEU A 45 -19.57 7.13 8.74
CA LEU A 45 -18.84 8.39 8.78
C LEU A 45 -19.61 9.52 8.10
N ASN A 46 -20.31 9.25 7.00
CA ASN A 46 -21.23 10.20 6.39
C ASN A 46 -22.38 10.53 7.35
N GLU A 47 -22.92 9.52 8.07
CA GLU A 47 -23.90 9.76 9.12
C GLU A 47 -23.36 10.64 10.24
N ALA A 48 -22.08 10.57 10.60
CA ALA A 48 -21.49 11.41 11.65
C ALA A 48 -21.12 12.85 11.20
N GLU A 49 -21.09 13.12 9.88
CA GLU A 49 -20.50 14.34 9.31
C GLU A 49 -21.14 15.66 9.82
N GLY A 50 -20.36 16.50 10.50
CA GLY A 50 -20.86 17.79 11.01
C GLY A 50 -21.67 17.70 12.30
N CYS A 51 -21.61 16.57 13.01
CA CYS A 51 -22.12 16.43 14.38
C CYS A 51 -20.95 16.29 15.35
N ALA A 52 -20.68 17.35 16.13
CA ALA A 52 -19.58 17.37 17.09
C ALA A 52 -19.73 16.26 18.15
N GLU A 53 -20.97 15.98 18.54
CA GLU A 53 -21.32 14.94 19.52
C GLU A 53 -21.07 13.52 19.00
N ALA A 54 -20.94 13.32 17.68
CA ALA A 54 -20.64 12.04 17.04
C ALA A 54 -19.14 11.82 16.77
N GLU A 55 -18.29 12.83 16.94
CA GLU A 55 -16.87 12.78 16.55
C GLU A 55 -16.09 11.67 17.26
N GLU A 56 -16.33 11.46 18.56
CA GLU A 56 -15.66 10.41 19.34
C GLU A 56 -16.02 9.02 18.81
N ALA A 57 -17.30 8.77 18.55
CA ALA A 57 -17.76 7.50 18.00
C ALA A 57 -17.23 7.27 16.58
N ALA A 58 -17.16 8.32 15.76
CA ALA A 58 -16.56 8.28 14.43
C ALA A 58 -15.04 8.02 14.49
N ALA A 59 -14.33 8.54 15.49
CA ALA A 59 -12.91 8.25 15.70
C ALA A 59 -12.69 6.78 16.11
N SER A 60 -13.48 6.25 17.05
CA SER A 60 -13.44 4.84 17.43
C SER A 60 -13.76 3.92 16.24
N LEU A 61 -14.71 4.30 15.37
CA LEU A 61 -15.05 3.53 14.19
C LEU A 61 -13.89 3.45 13.19
N ARG A 62 -13.14 4.55 12.99
CA ARG A 62 -11.94 4.54 12.14
C ARG A 62 -10.87 3.60 12.68
N GLN A 63 -10.60 3.64 13.99
CA GLN A 63 -9.64 2.74 14.63
C GLN A 63 -10.05 1.28 14.51
N LEU A 64 -11.35 0.98 14.68
CA LEU A 64 -11.88 -0.37 14.51
C LEU A 64 -11.70 -0.88 13.07
N ALA A 65 -11.98 -0.03 12.08
CA ALA A 65 -11.77 -0.38 10.67
C ALA A 65 -10.29 -0.61 10.35
N GLU A 66 -9.39 0.26 10.83
CA GLU A 66 -7.95 0.12 10.67
C GLU A 66 -7.43 -1.20 11.25
N ALA A 67 -7.88 -1.56 12.46
CA ALA A 67 -7.53 -2.84 13.09
C ALA A 67 -8.04 -4.05 12.29
N ALA A 68 -9.29 -4.00 11.81
CA ALA A 68 -9.85 -5.09 11.00
C ALA A 68 -9.11 -5.26 9.67
N LEU A 69 -8.72 -4.16 9.01
CA LEU A 69 -7.94 -4.20 7.77
C LEU A 69 -6.52 -4.75 8.01
N ALA A 70 -5.85 -4.34 9.10
CA ALA A 70 -4.56 -4.91 9.46
C ALA A 70 -4.64 -6.41 9.76
N GLN A 71 -5.72 -6.86 10.41
CA GLN A 71 -5.98 -8.27 10.67
C GLN A 71 -6.20 -9.07 9.37
N LEU A 72 -6.92 -8.50 8.39
CA LEU A 72 -7.07 -9.13 7.07
C LEU A 72 -5.71 -9.37 6.41
N THR A 73 -4.84 -8.37 6.38
CA THR A 73 -3.50 -8.49 5.76
C THR A 73 -2.64 -9.53 6.49
N ALA A 74 -2.64 -9.55 7.82
CA ALA A 74 -1.80 -10.45 8.61
C ALA A 74 -2.28 -11.92 8.59
N GLU A 75 -3.59 -12.15 8.66
CA GLU A 75 -4.14 -13.50 8.86
C GLU A 75 -4.60 -14.20 7.57
N CYS A 76 -4.74 -13.47 6.47
CA CYS A 76 -5.22 -13.99 5.19
C CYS A 76 -4.13 -14.06 4.11
N ALA A 77 -2.85 -14.02 4.48
CA ALA A 77 -1.74 -14.23 3.55
C ALA A 77 -1.72 -15.69 3.06
N PHE A 78 -1.56 -15.88 1.74
CA PHE A 78 -1.51 -17.20 1.13
C PHE A 78 -0.06 -17.66 0.91
N THR A 79 0.21 -18.93 1.21
CA THR A 79 1.45 -19.60 0.83
C THR A 79 1.13 -21.07 0.51
N PRO A 80 1.48 -21.57 -0.68
CA PRO A 80 1.13 -22.92 -1.08
C PRO A 80 1.84 -23.98 -0.23
N ALA A 81 1.18 -25.13 -0.09
CA ALA A 81 1.71 -26.35 0.50
C ALA A 81 2.19 -27.32 -0.60
N THR A 82 2.96 -28.34 -0.22
CA THR A 82 3.43 -29.39 -1.15
C THR A 82 2.30 -30.24 -1.70
N ALA A 83 1.32 -30.56 -0.85
CA ALA A 83 0.10 -31.22 -1.26
C ALA A 83 -0.93 -30.19 -1.75
N MET A 84 -1.43 -30.37 -2.97
CA MET A 84 -2.46 -29.47 -3.53
C MET A 84 -3.72 -29.45 -2.66
N ALA A 85 -4.13 -30.60 -2.09
CA ALA A 85 -5.26 -30.68 -1.18
C ALA A 85 -5.07 -29.81 0.08
N GLU A 86 -3.86 -29.70 0.60
CA GLU A 86 -3.57 -28.82 1.74
C GLU A 86 -3.60 -27.35 1.31
N SER A 87 -3.10 -27.02 0.12
CA SER A 87 -3.20 -25.66 -0.45
C SER A 87 -4.66 -25.23 -0.61
N VAL A 88 -5.54 -26.12 -1.11
CA VAL A 88 -6.99 -25.88 -1.19
C VAL A 88 -7.57 -25.62 0.20
N ALA A 89 -7.27 -26.47 1.18
CA ALA A 89 -7.76 -26.29 2.55
C ALA A 89 -7.24 -25.00 3.20
N ARG A 90 -6.02 -24.55 2.87
CA ARG A 90 -5.48 -23.26 3.30
C ARG A 90 -6.26 -22.10 2.68
N THR A 91 -6.53 -22.15 1.38
CA THR A 91 -7.36 -21.15 0.69
C THR A 91 -8.76 -21.04 1.30
N GLU A 92 -9.41 -22.16 1.61
CA GLU A 92 -10.71 -22.16 2.29
C GLU A 92 -10.65 -21.53 3.69
N ARG A 93 -9.58 -21.80 4.45
CA ARG A 93 -9.36 -21.18 5.77
C ARG A 93 -9.15 -19.68 5.65
N CYS A 94 -8.27 -19.22 4.75
CA CYS A 94 -8.03 -17.80 4.52
C CYS A 94 -9.32 -17.08 4.08
N SER A 95 -10.09 -17.68 3.17
CA SER A 95 -11.36 -17.13 2.70
C SER A 95 -12.39 -17.04 3.82
N SER A 96 -12.56 -18.11 4.59
CA SER A 96 -13.47 -18.13 5.75
C SER A 96 -13.05 -17.12 6.82
N ARG A 97 -11.75 -16.94 7.03
CA ARG A 97 -11.20 -15.98 7.97
C ARG A 97 -11.47 -14.54 7.55
N ALA A 98 -11.30 -14.24 6.26
CA ALA A 98 -11.61 -12.92 5.71
C ALA A 98 -13.09 -12.56 5.93
N VAL A 99 -14.01 -13.50 5.71
CA VAL A 99 -15.44 -13.31 6.01
C VAL A 99 -15.66 -13.07 7.50
N ALA A 100 -15.07 -13.90 8.37
CA ALA A 100 -15.23 -13.76 9.81
C ALA A 100 -14.73 -12.42 10.37
N ILE A 101 -13.64 -11.87 9.80
CA ILE A 101 -13.12 -10.55 10.19
C ILE A 101 -14.11 -9.44 9.80
N ALA A 102 -14.66 -9.48 8.58
CA ALA A 102 -15.68 -8.52 8.16
C ALA A 102 -16.95 -8.62 9.04
N ASP A 103 -17.41 -9.84 9.34
CA ASP A 103 -18.57 -10.07 10.21
C ASP A 103 -18.32 -9.61 11.66
N ALA A 104 -17.07 -9.71 12.15
CA ALA A 104 -16.69 -9.17 13.45
C ALA A 104 -16.72 -7.65 13.46
N PHE A 105 -16.14 -7.01 12.44
CA PHE A 105 -16.20 -5.56 12.25
C PHE A 105 -17.64 -5.05 12.24
N GLU A 106 -18.53 -5.66 11.46
CA GLU A 106 -19.94 -5.26 11.38
C GLU A 106 -20.64 -5.35 12.74
N ARG A 107 -20.39 -6.41 13.52
CA ARG A 107 -20.96 -6.56 14.88
C ARG A 107 -20.42 -5.52 15.86
N GLU A 108 -19.13 -5.22 15.80
CA GLU A 108 -18.47 -4.26 16.70
C GLU A 108 -18.77 -2.81 16.32
N ALA A 109 -19.04 -2.53 15.04
CA ALA A 109 -19.47 -1.22 14.56
C ALA A 109 -20.91 -0.88 14.98
N HIS A 110 -21.77 -1.87 15.21
CA HIS A 110 -23.17 -1.66 15.57
C HIS A 110 -23.41 -0.72 16.77
N PRO A 111 -22.78 -0.91 17.95
CA PRO A 111 -22.95 0.02 19.06
C PRO A 111 -22.43 1.44 18.77
N LEU A 112 -21.43 1.59 17.88
CA LEU A 112 -20.93 2.90 17.45
C LEU A 112 -21.92 3.58 16.52
N ALA A 113 -22.54 2.83 15.61
CA ALA A 113 -23.62 3.32 14.74
C ALA A 113 -24.78 3.88 15.57
N GLU A 114 -25.25 3.14 16.59
CA GLU A 114 -26.31 3.64 17.47
C GLU A 114 -25.91 4.93 18.21
N ARG A 115 -24.65 5.04 18.65
CA ARG A 115 -24.14 6.27 19.30
C ARG A 115 -24.17 7.44 18.33
N ILE A 116 -23.73 7.25 17.08
CA ILE A 116 -23.74 8.28 16.03
C ILE A 116 -25.18 8.73 15.76
N GLN A 117 -26.11 7.79 15.59
CA GLN A 117 -27.52 8.09 15.33
C GLN A 117 -28.18 8.83 16.51
N ARG A 118 -27.88 8.42 17.74
CA ARG A 118 -28.35 9.12 18.95
C ARG A 118 -27.80 10.54 19.04
N ALA A 119 -26.51 10.73 18.79
CA ALA A 119 -25.88 12.06 18.78
C ALA A 119 -26.51 12.97 17.73
N ARG A 120 -26.80 12.43 16.53
CA ARG A 120 -27.50 13.15 15.47
C ARG A 120 -28.92 13.57 15.85
N ALA A 121 -29.69 12.64 16.41
CA ALA A 121 -31.05 12.95 16.85
C ALA A 121 -31.05 14.07 17.92
N GLN A 122 -30.08 14.04 18.83
CA GLN A 122 -29.91 15.07 19.86
C GLN A 122 -29.49 16.43 19.26
N ALA A 123 -28.56 16.44 18.30
CA ALA A 123 -28.13 17.65 17.60
C ALA A 123 -29.28 18.28 16.79
N ALA A 124 -30.08 17.46 16.10
CA ALA A 124 -31.26 17.91 15.36
C ALA A 124 -32.29 18.54 16.31
N ALA A 125 -32.63 17.85 17.42
CA ALA A 125 -33.54 18.39 18.43
C ALA A 125 -33.03 19.70 19.07
N ALA A 126 -31.72 19.81 19.30
CA ALA A 126 -31.11 21.05 19.80
C ALA A 126 -31.17 22.19 18.77
N SER A 127 -31.00 21.89 17.47
CA SER A 127 -31.16 22.87 16.41
C SER A 127 -32.60 23.37 16.31
N GLU A 128 -33.58 22.46 16.30
CA GLU A 128 -35.00 22.81 16.28
C GLU A 128 -35.39 23.66 17.50
N ALA A 129 -34.87 23.33 18.68
CA ALA A 129 -35.09 24.14 19.89
C ALA A 129 -34.49 25.56 19.76
N ARG A 130 -33.31 25.70 19.14
CA ARG A 130 -32.69 27.01 18.88
C ARG A 130 -33.50 27.81 17.85
N ASP A 131 -33.94 27.18 16.78
CA ASP A 131 -34.76 27.82 15.75
C ASP A 131 -36.10 28.29 16.32
N PHE A 132 -36.76 27.44 17.12
CA PHE A 132 -37.97 27.81 17.84
C PHE A 132 -37.74 28.99 18.79
N THR A 133 -36.62 28.97 19.54
CA THR A 133 -36.25 30.08 20.43
C THR A 133 -35.99 31.38 19.64
N ALA A 134 -35.35 31.28 18.47
CA ALA A 134 -35.11 32.43 17.60
C ALA A 134 -36.40 33.00 17.02
N VAL A 135 -37.36 32.15 16.63
CA VAL A 135 -38.70 32.56 16.20
C VAL A 135 -39.45 33.27 17.33
N LEU A 136 -39.43 32.72 18.55
CA LEU A 136 -40.02 33.38 19.73
C LEU A 136 -39.36 34.73 20.02
N ALA A 137 -38.03 34.83 19.95
CA ALA A 137 -37.31 36.08 20.15
C ALA A 137 -37.65 37.13 19.08
N LYS A 138 -37.84 36.72 17.83
CA LYS A 138 -38.29 37.59 16.73
C LYS A 138 -39.72 38.08 16.95
N ALA A 139 -40.65 37.17 17.27
CA ALA A 139 -42.03 37.51 17.57
C ALA A 139 -42.16 38.46 18.78
N ALA A 140 -41.35 38.25 19.83
CA ALA A 140 -41.29 39.13 20.98
C ALA A 140 -40.82 40.55 20.60
N LYS A 141 -39.76 40.68 19.78
CA LYS A 141 -39.29 41.96 19.25
C LYS A 141 -40.35 42.65 18.40
N GLU A 142 -41.01 41.93 17.50
CA GLU A 142 -42.06 42.47 16.63
C GLU A 142 -43.28 42.93 17.45
N SER A 143 -43.69 42.17 18.47
CA SER A 143 -44.78 42.59 19.38
C SER A 143 -44.40 43.81 20.23
N ALA A 144 -43.15 43.91 20.69
CA ALA A 144 -42.65 45.05 21.44
C ALA A 144 -42.60 46.31 20.57
N THR A 145 -42.23 46.18 19.29
CA THR A 145 -42.30 47.28 18.33
C THR A 145 -43.73 47.68 18.01
N ALA A 146 -44.66 46.73 17.89
CA ALA A 146 -46.08 47.03 17.69
C ALA A 146 -46.70 47.76 18.89
N ALA A 147 -46.42 47.29 20.12
CA ALA A 147 -46.88 47.93 21.35
C ALA A 147 -46.27 49.34 21.55
N ALA A 148 -45.00 49.56 21.19
CA ALA A 148 -44.38 50.88 21.24
C ALA A 148 -44.98 51.86 20.21
N VAL A 149 -45.33 51.39 19.02
CA VAL A 149 -46.01 52.20 17.99
C VAL A 149 -47.44 52.53 18.41
N GLU A 150 -48.14 51.60 19.07
CA GLU A 150 -49.47 51.83 19.61
C GLU A 150 -49.45 52.79 20.80
N ALA A 151 -48.48 52.66 21.71
CA ALA A 151 -48.25 53.62 22.80
C ALA A 151 -47.89 55.01 22.28
N ALA A 152 -47.06 55.13 21.24
CA ALA A 152 -46.75 56.41 20.61
C ALA A 152 -47.96 57.04 19.91
N ARG A 153 -48.82 56.22 19.28
CA ARG A 153 -50.11 56.70 18.72
C ARG A 153 -51.09 57.13 19.79
N SER A 154 -51.16 56.40 20.90
CA SER A 154 -51.97 56.77 22.07
C SER A 154 -51.47 58.07 22.70
N PHE A 155 -50.15 58.24 22.81
CA PHE A 155 -49.53 59.46 23.35
C PHE A 155 -49.76 60.68 22.44
N MET A 156 -49.74 60.52 21.11
CA MET A 156 -50.08 61.59 20.17
C MET A 156 -51.59 61.86 20.05
N ALA A 157 -52.45 60.96 20.56
CA ALA A 157 -53.89 61.17 20.58
C ALA A 157 -54.37 61.94 21.83
N ASP A 158 -53.52 62.10 22.86
CA ASP A 158 -53.87 62.73 24.15
C ASP A 158 -53.45 64.22 24.25
N GLU A 159 -52.84 64.80 23.22
CA GLU A 159 -52.47 66.22 23.17
C GLU A 159 -53.61 67.10 22.63
N HIS A 160 -54.71 67.18 23.39
CA HIS A 160 -55.67 68.28 23.29
C HIS A 160 -56.17 68.72 24.68
N CYS A 161 -55.32 69.48 25.39
CA CYS A 161 -55.77 70.53 26.32
C CYS A 161 -54.69 71.62 26.41
N LEU A 162 -55.02 72.83 25.96
CA LEU A 162 -54.13 74.01 25.90
C LEU A 162 -54.06 74.76 27.27
N PRO A 163 -53.40 75.93 27.42
CA PRO A 163 -52.16 76.09 28.20
C PRO A 163 -52.33 77.09 29.35
N SER A 164 -51.29 77.37 30.14
CA SER A 164 -51.11 78.69 30.80
C SER A 164 -49.65 78.96 31.18
N GLU A 165 -49.26 80.21 30.95
CA GLU A 165 -47.96 80.90 31.00
C GLU A 165 -47.30 80.88 32.41
N SER A 166 -46.03 81.18 32.68
CA SER A 166 -44.94 82.03 32.15
C SER A 166 -43.62 81.50 32.80
N SER A 167 -42.37 81.81 32.47
CA SER A 167 -41.69 83.07 32.11
C SER A 167 -40.22 82.78 31.74
N ALA A 168 -39.67 83.53 30.77
CA ALA A 168 -38.28 84.01 30.52
C ALA A 168 -37.05 83.20 31.04
N VAL A 169 -35.94 83.02 30.31
CA VAL A 169 -34.98 84.05 29.82
C VAL A 169 -34.00 83.43 28.79
N GLU A 170 -33.69 84.21 27.75
CA GLU A 170 -32.51 84.34 26.85
C GLU A 170 -31.40 83.24 26.79
N ALA A 171 -31.00 82.84 25.57
CA ALA A 171 -29.85 83.42 24.85
C ALA A 171 -29.40 82.60 23.60
N GLN A 172 -29.47 83.26 22.44
CA GLN A 172 -28.40 83.41 21.43
C GLN A 172 -27.89 82.21 20.60
N GLY A 173 -28.07 82.33 19.27
CA GLY A 173 -26.99 82.10 18.30
C GLY A 173 -27.29 81.19 17.10
N GLY A 174 -27.33 81.75 15.89
CA GLY A 174 -26.75 81.08 14.72
C GLY A 174 -27.64 80.67 13.54
N SER A 175 -28.14 81.65 12.79
CA SER A 175 -28.04 81.79 11.32
C SER A 175 -28.19 80.61 10.35
N ARG A 176 -29.07 80.86 9.35
CA ARG A 176 -28.93 80.60 7.88
C ARG A 176 -29.15 79.14 7.41
N SER A 177 -29.92 78.79 6.37
CA SER A 177 -30.58 79.52 5.28
C SER A 177 -31.70 78.65 4.68
N ALA A 178 -32.77 79.29 4.19
CA ALA A 178 -33.71 78.76 3.19
C ALA A 178 -32.99 78.60 1.80
N PRO A 179 -33.60 78.17 0.67
CA PRO A 179 -35.06 78.21 0.41
C PRO A 179 -35.69 77.16 -0.55
N MET A 180 -37.03 77.21 -0.62
CA MET A 180 -37.93 77.20 -1.81
C MET A 180 -37.88 75.99 -2.78
N GLU A 181 -38.95 75.59 -3.47
CA GLU A 181 -40.17 76.28 -3.87
C GLU A 181 -41.21 75.28 -4.44
N LYS A 182 -42.51 75.59 -4.25
CA LYS A 182 -43.65 75.48 -5.19
C LYS A 182 -43.98 74.12 -5.85
N ALA A 183 -45.22 73.81 -6.21
CA ALA A 183 -46.54 74.44 -6.24
C ALA A 183 -47.53 73.26 -6.47
N ALA A 184 -48.69 73.19 -5.82
CA ALA A 184 -49.98 73.72 -6.30
C ALA A 184 -50.37 73.20 -7.71
N ALA A 185 -51.59 72.75 -8.01
CA ALA A 185 -52.86 72.83 -7.33
C ALA A 185 -53.85 71.85 -8.01
N GLU A 186 -54.84 71.41 -7.21
CA GLU A 186 -56.29 71.42 -7.46
C GLU A 186 -56.90 71.02 -8.81
N GLY A 187 -58.01 70.26 -8.74
CA GLY A 187 -58.92 70.12 -9.87
C GLY A 187 -59.98 69.02 -9.73
N THR A 188 -60.86 69.15 -8.75
CA THR A 188 -62.09 68.37 -8.52
C THR A 188 -63.01 68.34 -9.76
N ALA A 189 -63.59 67.17 -10.12
CA ALA A 189 -65.04 66.96 -10.20
C ALA A 189 -65.50 65.67 -10.90
N MET A 190 -66.47 65.03 -10.22
CA MET A 190 -67.65 64.29 -10.69
C MET A 190 -67.55 62.86 -11.23
N GLN A 191 -68.38 62.06 -10.56
CA GLN A 191 -68.69 60.65 -10.71
C GLN A 191 -69.45 60.34 -12.00
N VAL A 192 -69.20 59.16 -12.57
CA VAL A 192 -70.21 58.27 -13.16
C VAL A 192 -69.70 56.82 -13.00
N GLU A 193 -70.39 56.00 -12.22
CA GLU A 193 -70.29 54.53 -12.26
C GLU A 193 -70.92 54.01 -13.56
N PRO A 194 -70.34 52.98 -14.20
CA PRO A 194 -70.98 51.68 -14.02
C PRO A 194 -70.01 50.47 -13.97
N VAL A 195 -70.27 49.60 -13.00
CA VAL A 195 -70.36 48.13 -13.08
C VAL A 195 -69.68 47.47 -14.30
N GLY A 196 -68.61 46.72 -14.05
CA GLY A 196 -68.19 45.62 -14.93
C GLY A 196 -66.74 45.19 -14.80
N GLY A 197 -66.51 44.06 -14.12
CA GLY A 197 -65.35 43.19 -14.37
C GLY A 197 -64.15 43.36 -13.43
N ASN A 198 -64.07 42.45 -12.46
CA ASN A 198 -62.86 42.16 -11.69
C ASN A 198 -61.70 41.79 -12.63
N LEU A 199 -60.73 42.69 -12.80
CA LEU A 199 -59.36 42.32 -13.14
C LEU A 199 -58.51 42.55 -11.90
N GLY A 200 -58.26 41.44 -11.20
CA GLY A 200 -57.36 41.37 -10.06
C GLY A 200 -55.99 41.91 -10.44
N ARG A 201 -55.58 42.94 -9.70
CA ARG A 201 -54.19 43.34 -9.52
C ARG A 201 -53.40 42.08 -9.09
N PRO A 202 -52.25 41.74 -9.70
CA PRO A 202 -51.48 40.60 -9.23
C PRO A 202 -50.98 40.90 -7.81
N SER A 203 -51.40 40.06 -6.86
CA SER A 203 -50.76 39.95 -5.56
C SER A 203 -49.26 39.66 -5.76
N PRO A 204 -48.37 40.15 -4.88
CA PRO A 204 -46.97 39.73 -4.93
C PRO A 204 -46.96 38.22 -4.73
N ALA A 205 -46.38 37.51 -5.70
CA ALA A 205 -46.22 36.07 -5.64
C ALA A 205 -45.57 35.71 -4.30
N ALA A 206 -46.25 34.85 -3.53
CA ALA A 206 -45.59 34.09 -2.50
C ALA A 206 -44.44 33.36 -3.20
N VAL A 207 -43.21 33.81 -2.92
CA VAL A 207 -42.00 33.14 -3.35
C VAL A 207 -42.12 31.72 -2.83
N ASP A 208 -42.10 30.74 -3.72
CA ASP A 208 -42.08 29.32 -3.38
C ASP A 208 -40.76 29.02 -2.65
N GLU A 209 -40.75 29.28 -1.34
CA GLU A 209 -39.60 29.02 -0.46
C GLU A 209 -39.20 27.54 -0.52
N SER A 210 -40.15 26.64 -0.80
CA SER A 210 -39.91 25.20 -0.92
C SER A 210 -39.08 24.87 -2.16
N GLY A 211 -39.44 25.41 -3.33
CA GLY A 211 -38.65 25.25 -4.56
C GLY A 211 -37.24 25.86 -4.47
N THR A 212 -37.10 26.97 -3.72
CA THR A 212 -35.82 27.65 -3.50
C THR A 212 -34.91 26.87 -2.53
N LEU A 213 -35.48 26.24 -1.50
CA LEU A 213 -34.80 25.35 -0.56
C LEU A 213 -34.30 24.06 -1.24
N ILE A 214 -35.12 23.43 -2.08
CA ILE A 214 -34.73 22.20 -2.81
C ILE A 214 -33.56 22.50 -3.75
N ALA A 215 -33.61 23.60 -4.50
CA ALA A 215 -32.53 23.99 -5.39
C ALA A 215 -31.23 24.31 -4.62
N ARG A 216 -31.33 24.97 -3.47
CA ARG A 216 -30.18 25.28 -2.60
C ARG A 216 -29.55 24.02 -2.00
N ASN A 217 -30.36 23.09 -1.53
CA ASN A 217 -29.90 21.81 -0.99
C ASN A 217 -29.22 20.96 -2.07
N HIS A 218 -29.73 20.97 -3.31
CA HIS A 218 -29.12 20.26 -4.42
C HIS A 218 -27.74 20.84 -4.79
N VAL A 219 -27.61 22.17 -4.87
CA VAL A 219 -26.32 22.83 -5.14
C VAL A 219 -25.31 22.55 -4.03
N GLN A 220 -25.73 22.56 -2.77
CA GLN A 220 -24.87 22.22 -1.63
C GLN A 220 -24.40 20.76 -1.69
N GLU A 221 -25.29 19.83 -2.02
CA GLU A 221 -24.93 18.41 -2.13
C GLU A 221 -23.95 18.13 -3.28
N VAL A 222 -24.16 18.75 -4.44
CA VAL A 222 -23.23 18.65 -5.57
C VAL A 222 -21.86 19.24 -5.21
N ALA A 223 -21.84 20.40 -4.56
CA ALA A 223 -20.60 21.02 -4.09
C ALA A 223 -19.87 20.14 -3.06
N ARG A 224 -20.61 19.53 -2.12
CA ARG A 224 -20.08 18.61 -1.11
C ARG A 224 -19.39 17.41 -1.77
N ARG A 225 -20.08 16.74 -2.70
CA ARG A 225 -19.53 15.59 -3.45
C ARG A 225 -18.28 15.96 -4.25
N ALA A 226 -18.29 17.11 -4.92
CA ALA A 226 -17.13 17.61 -5.64
C ALA A 226 -15.92 17.89 -4.72
N LEU A 227 -16.15 18.53 -3.57
CA LEU A 227 -15.11 18.78 -2.58
C LEU A 227 -14.55 17.49 -1.97
N ALA A 228 -15.41 16.50 -1.71
CA ALA A 228 -14.99 15.19 -1.22
C ALA A 228 -14.05 14.50 -2.23
N LEU A 229 -14.36 14.55 -3.53
CA LEU A 229 -13.47 14.04 -4.57
C LEU A 229 -12.17 14.84 -4.66
N ILE A 230 -12.20 16.17 -4.57
CA ILE A 230 -10.98 16.99 -4.58
C ILE A 230 -10.05 16.58 -3.43
N ALA A 231 -10.60 16.37 -2.23
CA ALA A 231 -9.86 15.97 -1.05
C ALA A 231 -9.37 14.51 -1.10
N SER A 232 -10.10 13.62 -1.79
CA SER A 232 -9.76 12.20 -1.87
C SER A 232 -8.44 11.97 -2.61
N PRO A 233 -7.45 11.27 -2.01
CA PRO A 233 -6.19 10.94 -2.67
C PRO A 233 -6.36 9.96 -3.85
N CYS A 234 -7.54 9.32 -3.97
CA CYS A 234 -7.84 8.36 -5.03
C CYS A 234 -8.45 9.01 -6.27
N THR A 235 -8.72 10.32 -6.24
CA THR A 235 -9.23 11.02 -7.42
C THR A 235 -8.12 11.22 -8.44
N LEU A 236 -8.39 10.82 -9.69
CA LEU A 236 -7.44 10.92 -10.79
C LEU A 236 -6.95 12.37 -10.95
N PRO A 237 -5.66 12.62 -11.24
CA PRO A 237 -5.14 13.96 -11.41
C PRO A 237 -5.91 14.81 -12.44
N ALA A 238 -6.35 14.21 -13.54
CA ALA A 238 -7.16 14.87 -14.56
C ALA A 238 -8.54 15.29 -14.03
N ASP A 239 -9.23 14.38 -13.33
CA ASP A 239 -10.53 14.65 -12.73
C ASP A 239 -10.43 15.72 -11.64
N ARG A 240 -9.39 15.65 -10.80
CA ARG A 240 -9.11 16.64 -9.75
C ARG A 240 -8.86 18.02 -10.35
N ALA A 241 -8.10 18.12 -11.45
CA ALA A 241 -7.85 19.38 -12.12
C ALA A 241 -9.16 20.01 -12.64
N LEU A 242 -10.02 19.21 -13.28
CA LEU A 242 -11.32 19.66 -13.78
C LEU A 242 -12.27 20.08 -12.64
N LEU A 243 -12.30 19.33 -11.54
CA LEU A 243 -13.09 19.67 -10.35
C LEU A 243 -12.61 20.99 -9.72
N LEU A 244 -11.28 21.18 -9.59
CA LEU A 244 -10.70 22.43 -9.06
C LEU A 244 -10.99 23.64 -9.95
N GLU A 245 -11.03 23.47 -11.27
CA GLU A 245 -11.42 24.53 -12.20
C GLU A 245 -12.90 24.88 -12.05
N THR A 246 -13.77 23.86 -12.04
CA THR A 246 -15.23 24.03 -12.00
C THR A 246 -15.72 24.56 -10.64
N THR A 247 -15.06 24.20 -9.53
CA THR A 247 -15.43 24.65 -8.17
C THR A 247 -14.96 26.06 -7.82
N ARG A 248 -14.12 26.70 -8.63
CA ARG A 248 -13.72 28.11 -8.42
C ARG A 248 -14.87 29.08 -8.63
N GLU A 249 -15.82 28.75 -9.50
CA GLU A 249 -16.97 29.58 -9.87
C GLU A 249 -18.28 28.93 -9.39
N LEU A 250 -18.42 28.68 -8.08
CA LEU A 250 -19.60 28.05 -7.46
C LEU A 250 -20.88 28.88 -7.63
N GLY A 251 -21.47 28.78 -8.81
CA GLY A 251 -22.80 29.26 -9.17
C GLY A 251 -23.69 28.12 -9.67
N PRO A 252 -24.98 28.40 -9.96
CA PRO A 252 -25.94 27.38 -10.42
C PRO A 252 -25.51 26.67 -11.72
N GLN A 253 -24.76 27.35 -12.59
CA GLN A 253 -24.22 26.77 -13.82
C GLN A 253 -23.08 25.78 -13.55
N ALA A 254 -22.15 26.12 -12.65
CA ALA A 254 -21.08 25.20 -12.23
C ALA A 254 -21.64 23.99 -11.49
N ALA A 255 -22.68 24.17 -10.66
CA ALA A 255 -23.39 23.06 -10.03
C ALA A 255 -24.03 22.12 -11.06
N ALA A 256 -24.65 22.65 -12.12
CA ALA A 256 -25.20 21.83 -13.20
C ALA A 256 -24.11 21.07 -13.97
N GLN A 257 -22.95 21.68 -14.22
CA GLN A 257 -21.81 21.01 -14.85
C GLN A 257 -21.25 19.89 -13.97
N LEU A 258 -21.04 20.16 -12.68
CA LEU A 258 -20.59 19.15 -11.72
C LEU A 258 -21.58 17.98 -11.61
N ALA A 259 -22.88 18.25 -11.61
CA ALA A 259 -23.90 17.20 -11.58
C ALA A 259 -23.82 16.23 -12.77
N LEU A 260 -23.28 16.66 -13.92
CA LEU A 260 -23.03 15.81 -15.08
C LEU A 260 -21.71 15.04 -15.00
N LEU A 261 -20.67 15.61 -14.37
CA LEU A 261 -19.33 15.02 -14.28
C LEU A 261 -19.20 14.01 -13.12
N LEU A 262 -19.79 14.32 -11.96
CA LEU A 262 -19.68 13.50 -10.75
C LEU A 262 -20.06 12.02 -10.95
N PRO A 263 -21.15 11.67 -11.68
CA PRO A 263 -21.50 10.27 -11.90
C PRO A 263 -20.44 9.45 -12.62
N THR A 264 -19.51 10.09 -13.36
CA THR A 264 -18.36 9.40 -13.97
C THR A 264 -17.11 9.42 -13.10
N MET A 265 -16.88 10.49 -12.35
CA MET A 265 -15.67 10.65 -11.53
C MET A 265 -15.74 9.82 -10.23
N GLU A 266 -16.92 9.66 -9.64
CA GLU A 266 -17.07 8.89 -8.39
C GLU A 266 -16.77 7.41 -8.57
N PRO A 267 -17.27 6.70 -9.61
CA PRO A 267 -16.85 5.34 -9.89
C PRO A 267 -15.35 5.23 -10.18
N ASN A 268 -14.75 6.20 -10.87
CA ASN A 268 -13.30 6.18 -11.15
C ASN A 268 -12.48 6.30 -9.86
N ALA A 269 -12.86 7.21 -8.97
CA ALA A 269 -12.19 7.37 -7.68
C ALA A 269 -12.36 6.13 -6.80
N ALA A 270 -13.54 5.50 -6.82
CA ALA A 270 -13.78 4.24 -6.11
C ALA A 270 -12.95 3.08 -6.71
N ALA A 271 -12.88 2.98 -8.03
CA ALA A 271 -12.05 1.99 -8.71
C ALA A 271 -10.55 2.18 -8.40
N MET A 272 -10.08 3.42 -8.37
CA MET A 272 -8.71 3.75 -7.98
C MET A 272 -8.43 3.36 -6.52
N ALA A 273 -9.37 3.63 -5.60
CA ALA A 273 -9.23 3.22 -4.20
C ALA A 273 -9.14 1.70 -4.06
N ASP A 274 -9.97 0.95 -4.78
CA ASP A 274 -9.92 -0.52 -4.83
C ASP A 274 -8.58 -1.02 -5.39
N LEU A 275 -8.06 -0.40 -6.46
CA LEU A 275 -6.77 -0.76 -7.05
C LEU A 275 -5.60 -0.47 -6.11
N ILE A 276 -5.57 0.70 -5.46
CA ILE A 276 -4.54 1.05 -4.48
C ILE A 276 -4.52 0.04 -3.34
N ALA A 277 -5.70 -0.29 -2.80
CA ALA A 277 -5.81 -1.28 -1.73
C ALA A 277 -5.28 -2.67 -2.15
N LEU A 278 -5.57 -3.12 -3.37
CA LEU A 278 -5.05 -4.38 -3.90
C LEU A 278 -3.53 -4.34 -4.13
N ILE A 279 -2.99 -3.20 -4.55
CA ILE A 279 -1.55 -2.99 -4.71
C ILE A 279 -0.85 -3.04 -3.35
N GLU A 280 -1.38 -2.34 -2.35
CA GLU A 280 -0.85 -2.35 -0.98
C GLU A 280 -0.85 -3.75 -0.38
N ASP A 281 -1.93 -4.51 -0.57
CA ASP A 281 -2.04 -5.91 -0.16
C ASP A 281 -0.97 -6.76 -0.87
N ALA A 282 -0.81 -6.57 -2.18
CA ALA A 282 0.15 -7.34 -2.94
C ALA A 282 1.60 -7.06 -2.54
N GLU A 283 1.92 -5.79 -2.31
CA GLU A 283 3.21 -5.36 -1.79
C GLU A 283 3.45 -5.86 -0.35
N ALA A 284 2.42 -5.84 0.51
CA ALA A 284 2.53 -6.37 1.87
C ALA A 284 2.84 -7.87 1.87
N ASP A 285 2.17 -8.65 1.03
CA ASP A 285 2.44 -10.08 0.87
C ASP A 285 3.87 -10.33 0.39
N LEU A 286 4.37 -9.53 -0.57
CA LEU A 286 5.74 -9.64 -1.08
C LEU A 286 6.78 -9.23 -0.02
N ARG A 287 6.52 -8.17 0.75
CA ARG A 287 7.37 -7.76 1.88
C ARG A 287 7.43 -8.83 2.97
N ALA A 288 6.30 -9.44 3.30
CA ALA A 288 6.24 -10.53 4.28
C ALA A 288 7.07 -11.76 3.85
N GLN A 289 7.25 -11.93 2.53
CA GLN A 289 8.06 -12.99 1.93
C GLN A 289 9.50 -12.54 1.61
N SER A 290 9.90 -11.33 2.03
CA SER A 290 11.22 -10.73 1.75
C SER A 290 11.58 -10.67 0.27
N VAL A 291 10.58 -10.54 -0.61
CA VAL A 291 10.78 -10.47 -2.06
C VAL A 291 11.09 -9.02 -2.44
N PRO A 292 12.21 -8.74 -3.13
CA PRO A 292 12.52 -7.38 -3.56
C PRO A 292 11.61 -6.97 -4.72
N PHE A 293 11.03 -5.78 -4.62
CA PHE A 293 10.29 -5.14 -5.71
C PHE A 293 10.52 -3.63 -5.65
N ALA A 294 10.36 -2.95 -6.79
CA ALA A 294 10.40 -1.49 -6.82
C ALA A 294 9.14 -0.94 -6.15
N GLU A 295 9.27 -0.28 -4.98
CA GLU A 295 8.15 0.37 -4.31
C GLU A 295 7.58 1.50 -5.16
N ALA A 296 6.25 1.61 -5.20
CA ALA A 296 5.60 2.72 -5.88
C ALA A 296 5.67 3.97 -4.97
N PHE A 297 6.56 4.90 -5.30
CA PHE A 297 6.56 6.23 -4.69
C PHE A 297 5.72 7.18 -5.55
N GLY A 298 4.40 7.25 -5.33
CA GLY A 298 3.56 8.28 -5.93
C GLY A 298 2.13 7.84 -6.28
N THR A 299 1.28 8.82 -6.56
CA THR A 299 -0.10 8.66 -7.05
C THR A 299 -0.11 8.30 -8.54
N PHE A 300 -0.92 7.31 -8.93
CA PHE A 300 -1.13 6.92 -10.34
C PHE A 300 -1.84 8.03 -11.14
N ALA A 301 -1.44 8.25 -12.39
CA ALA A 301 -2.06 9.25 -13.25
C ALA A 301 -3.37 8.75 -13.88
N THR A 302 -3.46 7.44 -14.15
CA THR A 302 -4.66 6.80 -14.71
C THR A 302 -4.97 5.46 -14.04
N LEU A 303 -6.18 4.94 -14.26
CA LEU A 303 -6.56 3.61 -13.79
C LEU A 303 -5.72 2.52 -14.46
N GLU A 304 -5.38 2.68 -15.75
CA GLU A 304 -4.57 1.72 -16.50
C GLU A 304 -3.16 1.56 -15.92
N GLU A 305 -2.54 2.65 -15.45
CA GLU A 305 -1.25 2.59 -14.77
C GLU A 305 -1.34 1.78 -13.47
N ALA A 306 -2.38 1.99 -12.67
CA ALA A 306 -2.61 1.24 -11.44
C ALA A 306 -2.88 -0.26 -11.74
N VAL A 307 -3.68 -0.56 -12.78
CA VAL A 307 -3.91 -1.94 -13.23
C VAL A 307 -2.61 -2.60 -13.67
N GLY A 308 -1.80 -1.95 -14.53
CA GLY A 308 -0.54 -2.51 -15.00
C GLY A 308 0.47 -2.76 -13.87
N ARG A 309 0.46 -1.91 -12.84
CA ARG A 309 1.24 -2.13 -11.61
C ARG A 309 0.75 -3.37 -10.85
N LEU A 310 -0.56 -3.48 -10.63
CA LEU A 310 -1.15 -4.63 -9.94
C LEU A 310 -0.87 -5.95 -10.68
N GLU A 311 -0.97 -5.96 -12.01
CA GLU A 311 -0.62 -7.11 -12.85
C GLU A 311 0.85 -7.52 -12.70
N THR A 312 1.76 -6.53 -12.67
CA THR A 312 3.19 -6.78 -12.44
C THR A 312 3.44 -7.42 -11.08
N LEU A 313 2.79 -6.91 -10.03
CA LEU A 313 2.92 -7.46 -8.69
C LEU A 313 2.32 -8.88 -8.59
N ARG A 314 1.16 -9.12 -9.19
CA ARG A 314 0.52 -10.45 -9.24
C ARG A 314 1.37 -11.47 -9.99
N ALA A 315 1.99 -11.07 -11.10
CA ALA A 315 2.90 -11.94 -11.83
C ALA A 315 4.10 -12.34 -10.96
N LEU A 316 4.65 -11.40 -10.19
CA LEU A 316 5.73 -11.66 -9.24
C LEU A 316 5.28 -12.58 -8.10
N GLN A 317 4.11 -12.32 -7.50
CA GLN A 317 3.54 -13.19 -6.46
C GLN A 317 3.33 -14.62 -6.96
N LEU A 318 2.81 -14.79 -8.17
CA LEU A 318 2.63 -16.11 -8.76
C LEU A 318 3.97 -16.82 -8.99
N GLN A 319 5.01 -16.09 -9.38
CA GLN A 319 6.36 -16.65 -9.48
C GLN A 319 6.88 -17.10 -8.10
N VAL A 320 6.65 -16.29 -7.06
CA VAL A 320 7.06 -16.62 -5.69
C VAL A 320 6.30 -17.85 -5.17
N ASP A 321 4.99 -17.92 -5.38
CA ASP A 321 4.17 -19.08 -5.01
C ASP A 321 4.65 -20.36 -5.71
N ARG A 322 4.99 -20.28 -7.01
CA ARG A 322 5.59 -21.40 -7.75
C ARG A 322 6.93 -21.82 -7.16
N ASN A 323 7.80 -20.86 -6.84
CA ASN A 323 9.11 -21.15 -6.25
C ASN A 323 8.98 -21.77 -4.86
N ALA A 324 8.04 -21.27 -4.04
CA ALA A 324 7.72 -21.83 -2.73
C ALA A 324 7.20 -23.28 -2.86
N TYR A 325 6.32 -23.53 -3.83
CA TYR A 325 5.82 -24.87 -4.14
C TYR A 325 6.95 -25.83 -4.56
N LEU A 326 7.76 -25.44 -5.54
CA LEU A 326 8.92 -26.23 -5.99
C LEU A 326 9.88 -26.53 -4.84
N LYS A 327 10.23 -25.50 -4.06
CA LYS A 327 11.11 -25.61 -2.92
C LYS A 327 10.61 -26.64 -1.91
N ALA A 328 9.34 -26.58 -1.56
CA ALA A 328 8.74 -27.48 -0.58
C ALA A 328 8.64 -28.92 -1.12
N CYS A 329 8.35 -29.09 -2.42
CA CYS A 329 8.31 -30.42 -3.05
C CYS A 329 9.71 -31.04 -3.10
N ILE A 330 10.73 -30.27 -3.50
CA ILE A 330 12.13 -30.71 -3.50
C ILE A 330 12.53 -31.14 -2.08
N ASP A 331 12.20 -30.37 -1.04
CA ASP A 331 12.50 -30.75 0.34
C ASP A 331 11.88 -32.09 0.73
N THR A 332 10.62 -32.28 0.34
CA THR A 332 9.87 -33.51 0.64
C THR A 332 10.50 -34.71 -0.05
N VAL A 333 10.85 -34.58 -1.33
CA VAL A 333 11.51 -35.65 -2.10
C VAL A 333 12.90 -35.94 -1.52
N MET A 334 13.73 -34.92 -1.29
CA MET A 334 15.08 -35.11 -0.75
C MET A 334 15.06 -35.79 0.62
N ALA A 335 14.13 -35.42 1.50
CA ALA A 335 13.95 -36.06 2.79
C ALA A 335 13.58 -37.55 2.66
N ARG A 336 12.75 -37.92 1.66
CA ARG A 336 12.38 -39.32 1.38
C ARG A 336 13.57 -40.16 0.91
N HIS A 337 14.55 -39.54 0.26
CA HIS A 337 15.82 -40.17 -0.12
C HIS A 337 16.90 -40.08 0.97
N GLY A 338 16.52 -39.73 2.20
CA GLY A 338 17.41 -39.74 3.37
C GLY A 338 18.16 -38.44 3.61
N TYR A 339 18.02 -37.43 2.76
CA TYR A 339 18.60 -36.10 2.99
C TYR A 339 17.66 -35.25 3.85
N THR A 340 17.66 -35.52 5.15
CA THR A 340 16.72 -34.95 6.12
C THR A 340 17.09 -33.56 6.60
N ILE A 341 18.33 -33.12 6.40
CA ILE A 341 18.81 -31.81 6.84
C ILE A 341 18.95 -30.90 5.62
N ALA A 342 18.21 -29.79 5.60
CA ALA A 342 18.30 -28.79 4.55
C ALA A 342 18.82 -27.45 5.11
N ARG A 343 19.74 -26.82 4.38
CA ARG A 343 20.29 -25.49 4.65
C ARG A 343 20.19 -24.62 3.41
N SER A 344 19.71 -23.41 3.54
CA SER A 344 19.82 -22.38 2.52
C SER A 344 21.23 -21.82 2.58
N VAL A 345 21.88 -21.59 1.45
CA VAL A 345 23.23 -21.01 1.41
C VAL A 345 23.32 -19.93 0.36
N THR A 346 24.31 -19.05 0.48
CA THR A 346 24.59 -18.02 -0.53
C THR A 346 25.91 -18.33 -1.22
N MET A 347 25.89 -18.41 -2.55
CA MET A 347 27.09 -18.67 -3.36
C MET A 347 27.75 -17.35 -3.77
N GLY A 348 28.73 -16.88 -2.99
CA GLY A 348 29.43 -15.62 -3.27
C GLY A 348 28.50 -14.40 -3.44
N ARG A 349 28.98 -13.31 -4.06
CA ARG A 349 28.19 -12.06 -4.20
C ARG A 349 27.31 -11.99 -5.46
N ASP A 350 27.49 -12.88 -6.43
CA ASP A 350 27.02 -12.63 -7.82
C ASP A 350 26.13 -13.74 -8.43
N LEU A 351 25.83 -14.83 -7.70
CA LEU A 351 24.95 -15.88 -8.22
C LEU A 351 23.52 -15.68 -7.74
N MET A 352 22.62 -15.34 -8.68
CA MET A 352 21.19 -15.18 -8.43
C MET A 352 20.47 -16.52 -8.51
N GLY A 353 19.54 -16.75 -7.56
CA GLY A 353 18.70 -17.94 -7.46
C GLY A 353 18.80 -18.58 -6.08
N THR A 354 17.98 -19.62 -5.85
CA THR A 354 17.90 -20.26 -4.53
C THR A 354 18.89 -21.43 -4.46
N HIS A 355 19.90 -21.31 -3.62
CA HIS A 355 20.85 -22.38 -3.36
C HIS A 355 20.52 -23.08 -2.04
N ARG A 356 20.50 -24.41 -2.07
CA ARG A 356 20.23 -25.26 -0.92
C ARG A 356 21.20 -26.40 -0.84
N LEU A 357 21.56 -26.76 0.37
CA LEU A 357 22.31 -27.96 0.68
C LEU A 357 21.43 -28.94 1.42
N PHE A 358 21.43 -30.16 0.92
CA PHE A 358 20.74 -31.30 1.47
C PHE A 358 21.78 -32.27 2.00
N GLY A 359 21.77 -32.50 3.30
CA GLY A 359 22.70 -33.40 3.97
C GLY A 359 22.00 -34.52 4.70
N ARG A 360 22.80 -35.52 5.07
CA ARG A 360 22.40 -36.60 5.96
C ARG A 360 23.12 -36.40 7.30
N GLU A 361 22.51 -36.90 8.36
CA GLU A 361 23.15 -36.92 9.68
C GLU A 361 24.46 -37.74 9.60
N ASP A 362 25.52 -37.24 10.24
CA ASP A 362 26.87 -37.82 10.26
C ASP A 362 27.57 -37.99 8.89
N ALA A 363 26.95 -37.57 7.78
CA ALA A 363 27.55 -37.61 6.46
C ALA A 363 28.48 -36.41 6.23
N THR A 364 29.56 -36.65 5.50
CA THR A 364 30.54 -35.62 5.11
C THR A 364 30.35 -35.20 3.65
N GLU A 365 29.20 -35.51 3.10
CA GLU A 365 28.78 -35.31 1.73
C GLU A 365 27.31 -34.90 1.74
N GLY A 366 26.92 -34.14 0.73
CA GLY A 366 25.56 -33.68 0.56
C GLY A 366 25.25 -33.37 -0.90
N LEU A 367 24.02 -32.95 -1.13
CA LEU A 367 23.54 -32.48 -2.42
C LEU A 367 23.35 -30.97 -2.38
N HIS A 368 24.10 -30.27 -3.21
CA HIS A 368 23.80 -28.90 -3.58
C HIS A 368 22.71 -28.89 -4.63
N ALA A 369 21.61 -28.23 -4.33
CA ALA A 369 20.56 -27.89 -5.25
C ALA A 369 20.58 -26.38 -5.53
N PHE A 370 20.54 -26.00 -6.80
CA PHE A 370 20.33 -24.64 -7.23
C PHE A 370 19.08 -24.57 -8.09
N VAL A 371 18.14 -23.71 -7.72
CA VAL A 371 16.96 -23.41 -8.53
C VAL A 371 17.03 -21.97 -8.97
N SER A 372 17.13 -21.76 -10.28
CA SER A 372 17.05 -20.42 -10.88
C SER A 372 15.60 -19.91 -10.92
N ASP A 373 15.44 -18.60 -11.09
CA ASP A 373 14.12 -17.97 -11.26
C ASP A 373 13.39 -18.46 -12.52
N ALA A 374 14.13 -18.97 -13.51
CA ALA A 374 13.59 -19.55 -14.73
C ALA A 374 13.11 -21.01 -14.56
N GLY A 375 13.30 -21.61 -13.39
CA GLY A 375 12.95 -23.00 -13.10
C GLY A 375 14.02 -24.02 -13.48
N ASP A 376 15.22 -23.59 -13.88
CA ASP A 376 16.33 -24.52 -14.07
C ASP A 376 16.86 -25.00 -12.71
N LEU A 377 16.87 -26.32 -12.52
CA LEU A 377 17.43 -27.03 -11.37
C LEU A 377 18.83 -27.56 -11.73
N MET A 378 19.79 -27.30 -10.86
CA MET A 378 21.07 -27.99 -10.86
C MET A 378 21.22 -28.79 -9.58
N LEU A 379 21.56 -30.07 -9.71
CA LEU A 379 21.92 -30.93 -8.59
C LEU A 379 23.38 -31.37 -8.72
N GLN A 380 24.15 -31.15 -7.66
CA GLN A 380 25.55 -31.52 -7.58
C GLN A 380 25.87 -32.13 -6.21
N VAL A 381 26.59 -33.25 -6.22
CA VAL A 381 27.18 -33.77 -4.98
C VAL A 381 28.30 -32.83 -4.53
N ALA A 382 28.23 -32.41 -3.27
CA ALA A 382 29.21 -31.53 -2.64
C ALA A 382 29.76 -32.19 -1.39
N GLY A 383 31.07 -32.16 -1.22
CA GLY A 383 31.70 -32.55 0.04
C GLY A 383 31.47 -31.50 1.12
N LEU A 384 31.11 -31.95 2.32
CA LEU A 384 30.89 -31.15 3.51
C LEU A 384 31.89 -31.59 4.59
N PRO A 385 33.06 -30.95 4.68
CA PRO A 385 34.17 -31.42 5.54
C PRO A 385 33.82 -31.47 7.03
N GLY A 386 32.93 -30.60 7.51
CA GLY A 386 32.40 -30.61 8.87
C GLY A 386 31.02 -31.26 8.99
N GLY A 387 30.54 -31.93 7.92
CA GLY A 387 29.16 -32.35 7.79
C GLY A 387 28.18 -31.19 7.56
N ILE A 388 26.90 -31.52 7.35
CA ILE A 388 25.85 -30.53 7.13
C ILE A 388 25.50 -29.71 8.39
N GLU A 389 25.79 -30.25 9.58
CA GLU A 389 25.54 -29.55 10.85
C GLU A 389 26.47 -28.36 11.06
N ALA A 390 27.67 -28.40 10.47
CA ALA A 390 28.62 -27.29 10.49
C ALA A 390 28.21 -26.14 9.55
N VAL A 391 27.17 -26.32 8.73
CA VAL A 391 26.66 -25.29 7.81
C VAL A 391 25.44 -24.62 8.42
N GLU A 392 25.53 -23.30 8.60
CA GLU A 392 24.41 -22.49 9.11
C GLU A 392 23.43 -22.11 7.99
N ASP A 393 22.15 -21.89 8.34
CA ASP A 393 21.17 -21.43 7.36
C ASP A 393 21.46 -19.97 6.96
N GLY A 394 21.55 -19.71 5.66
CA GLY A 394 21.97 -18.43 5.09
C GLY A 394 23.49 -18.24 4.98
N GLU A 395 24.30 -19.24 5.33
CA GLU A 395 25.75 -19.12 5.31
C GLU A 395 26.30 -18.83 3.91
N VAL A 396 27.33 -17.98 3.85
CA VAL A 396 28.04 -17.67 2.61
C VAL A 396 29.13 -18.71 2.38
N VAL A 397 28.96 -19.54 1.35
CA VAL A 397 29.84 -20.66 1.04
C VAL A 397 30.54 -20.48 -0.30
N THR A 398 31.66 -21.17 -0.46
CA THR A 398 32.40 -21.27 -1.72
C THR A 398 32.71 -22.73 -2.05
N MET A 399 32.90 -23.01 -3.34
CA MET A 399 33.22 -24.34 -3.88
C MET A 399 34.70 -24.44 -4.19
N GLU A 400 35.40 -25.35 -3.51
CA GLU A 400 36.81 -25.65 -3.73
C GLU A 400 37.01 -27.04 -4.35
N ALA A 401 38.14 -27.27 -5.01
CA ALA A 401 38.51 -28.63 -5.41
C ALA A 401 38.68 -29.52 -4.18
N ALA A 402 38.13 -30.74 -4.21
CA ALA A 402 38.39 -31.69 -3.14
C ALA A 402 39.89 -32.00 -3.03
N PRO A 403 40.43 -32.19 -1.82
CA PRO A 403 41.81 -32.61 -1.67
C PRO A 403 41.99 -34.00 -2.31
N GLY A 404 43.08 -34.16 -3.05
CA GLY A 404 43.39 -35.41 -3.75
C GLY A 404 43.50 -36.62 -2.82
N GLY A 405 43.46 -37.81 -3.39
CA GLY A 405 43.53 -39.08 -2.66
C GLY A 405 42.16 -39.56 -2.17
N ALA A 406 42.14 -40.24 -1.01
CA ALA A 406 40.97 -40.97 -0.51
C ALA A 406 39.69 -40.13 -0.38
N ARG A 407 39.80 -38.81 -0.17
CA ARG A 407 38.64 -37.92 -0.09
C ARG A 407 37.97 -37.73 -1.45
N THR A 408 38.77 -37.49 -2.49
CA THR A 408 38.27 -37.39 -3.87
C THR A 408 37.67 -38.71 -4.36
N GLU A 409 38.27 -39.85 -3.98
CA GLU A 409 37.74 -41.18 -4.32
C GLU A 409 36.37 -41.44 -3.68
N ARG A 410 36.17 -41.04 -2.41
CA ARG A 410 34.86 -41.13 -1.75
C ARG A 410 33.81 -40.26 -2.42
N LEU A 411 34.12 -38.98 -2.68
CA LEU A 411 33.19 -38.07 -3.36
C LEU A 411 32.85 -38.54 -4.79
N LEU A 412 33.78 -39.21 -5.46
CA LEU A 412 33.50 -39.84 -6.75
C LEU A 412 32.51 -41.00 -6.61
N ALA A 413 32.66 -41.85 -5.58
CA ALA A 413 31.71 -42.91 -5.29
C ALA A 413 30.32 -42.33 -4.97
N ASP A 414 30.24 -41.28 -4.14
CA ASP A 414 28.98 -40.61 -3.80
C ASP A 414 28.28 -40.02 -5.04
N GLN A 415 29.05 -39.51 -6.01
CA GLN A 415 28.51 -39.08 -7.31
C GLN A 415 27.92 -40.24 -8.13
N HIS A 416 28.54 -41.42 -8.09
CA HIS A 416 28.01 -42.64 -8.71
C HIS A 416 26.70 -43.06 -8.05
N ASP A 417 26.65 -43.07 -6.72
CA ASP A 417 25.46 -43.46 -5.96
C ASP A 417 24.30 -42.49 -6.22
N PHE A 418 24.56 -41.18 -6.18
CA PHE A 418 23.55 -40.18 -6.54
C PHE A 418 23.06 -40.34 -7.98
N CYS A 419 23.96 -40.66 -8.92
CA CYS A 419 23.57 -40.84 -10.31
C CYS A 419 22.60 -42.01 -10.51
N ALA A 420 22.70 -43.06 -9.68
CA ALA A 420 21.84 -44.23 -9.70
C ALA A 420 20.44 -43.95 -9.16
N VAL A 421 20.31 -43.12 -8.11
CA VAL A 421 19.03 -42.81 -7.45
C VAL A 421 18.27 -41.65 -8.11
N TYR A 422 18.92 -40.88 -8.98
CA TYR A 422 18.30 -39.68 -9.59
C TYR A 422 17.01 -39.96 -10.37
N ASP A 423 16.92 -41.10 -11.05
CA ASP A 423 15.72 -41.41 -11.83
C ASP A 423 14.52 -41.63 -10.89
N GLU A 424 14.73 -42.20 -9.70
CA GLU A 424 13.72 -42.30 -8.64
C GLU A 424 13.33 -40.91 -8.09
N ILE A 425 14.31 -40.02 -7.87
CA ILE A 425 14.06 -38.62 -7.47
C ILE A 425 13.19 -37.91 -8.51
N ALA A 426 13.45 -38.14 -9.80
CA ALA A 426 12.69 -37.55 -10.88
C ALA A 426 11.25 -38.08 -10.93
N GLU A 427 11.04 -39.38 -10.70
CA GLU A 427 9.71 -39.99 -10.59
C GLU A 427 8.93 -39.46 -9.39
N ASP A 428 9.58 -39.30 -8.24
CA ASP A 428 8.97 -38.74 -7.03
C ASP A 428 8.59 -37.26 -7.21
N LEU A 429 9.42 -36.46 -7.91
CA LEU A 429 9.06 -35.09 -8.28
C LEU A 429 7.86 -35.06 -9.26
N ALA A 430 7.80 -36.00 -10.20
CA ALA A 430 6.68 -36.11 -11.13
C ALA A 430 5.36 -36.42 -10.41
N ALA A 431 5.37 -37.13 -9.28
CA ALA A 431 4.18 -37.34 -8.46
C ALA A 431 3.59 -36.03 -7.88
N PHE A 432 4.39 -34.96 -7.78
CA PHE A 432 3.96 -33.61 -7.43
C PHE A 432 3.62 -32.75 -8.67
N GLY A 433 3.54 -33.34 -9.86
CA GLY A 433 3.31 -32.61 -11.11
C GLY A 433 4.49 -31.72 -11.51
N ILE A 434 5.70 -32.06 -11.07
CA ILE A 434 6.94 -31.38 -11.47
C ILE A 434 7.62 -32.23 -12.53
N THR A 435 7.57 -31.76 -13.77
CA THR A 435 8.26 -32.42 -14.88
C THR A 435 9.73 -32.01 -14.86
N ASN A 436 10.60 -33.01 -14.78
CA ASN A 436 12.04 -32.80 -14.73
C ASN A 436 12.67 -33.15 -16.09
N THR A 437 12.90 -32.14 -16.93
CA THR A 437 13.51 -32.35 -18.25
C THR A 437 15.02 -32.24 -18.13
N VAL A 438 15.72 -33.39 -18.19
CA VAL A 438 17.18 -33.43 -18.12
C VAL A 438 17.76 -32.72 -19.34
N ARG A 439 18.40 -31.57 -19.12
CA ARG A 439 19.09 -30.81 -20.17
C ARG A 439 20.51 -31.31 -20.37
N TYR A 440 21.14 -31.70 -19.27
CA TYR A 440 22.53 -32.08 -19.28
C TYR A 440 22.82 -33.17 -18.25
N LYS A 441 23.38 -34.28 -18.72
CA LYS A 441 23.85 -35.38 -17.89
C LYS A 441 25.31 -35.67 -18.22
N ALA A 442 26.11 -35.57 -17.19
CA ALA A 442 27.49 -35.99 -17.14
C ALA A 442 27.52 -37.32 -16.35
N ALA A 443 28.43 -38.27 -16.62
CA ALA A 443 28.67 -39.44 -15.73
C ALA A 443 29.17 -39.01 -14.29
N PRO A 444 29.97 -39.77 -13.52
CA PRO A 444 30.90 -39.19 -12.47
C PRO A 444 32.43 -39.05 -12.79
N ASP A 445 33.13 -38.00 -12.31
CA ASP A 445 34.55 -37.63 -12.58
C ASP A 445 35.21 -37.02 -11.33
N THR A 446 36.51 -37.28 -11.15
CA THR A 446 37.30 -36.63 -10.10
C THR A 446 37.43 -35.13 -10.32
N ALA A 447 37.37 -34.65 -11.58
CA ALA A 447 37.44 -33.23 -11.91
C ALA A 447 36.25 -32.40 -11.35
N PHE A 448 35.11 -33.04 -11.03
CA PHE A 448 33.93 -32.39 -10.44
C PHE A 448 33.80 -32.63 -8.94
N CYS A 449 34.74 -33.33 -8.31
CA CYS A 449 34.79 -33.48 -6.87
C CYS A 449 35.12 -32.13 -6.23
N ARG A 450 34.09 -31.51 -5.63
CA ARG A 450 34.19 -30.21 -4.97
C ARG A 450 33.76 -30.33 -3.51
N GLU A 451 34.34 -29.49 -2.67
CA GLU A 451 33.91 -29.31 -1.28
C GLU A 451 33.33 -27.90 -1.09
N MET A 452 32.24 -27.82 -0.33
CA MET A 452 31.72 -26.54 0.15
C MET A 452 32.34 -26.18 1.48
N ARG A 453 32.77 -24.93 1.59
CA ARG A 453 33.33 -24.35 2.81
C ARG A 453 32.77 -22.95 3.02
N ALA A 454 32.62 -22.57 4.28
CA ALA A 454 32.37 -21.20 4.67
C ALA A 454 33.46 -20.29 4.10
N VAL A 455 33.08 -19.15 3.51
CA VAL A 455 34.07 -18.19 2.99
C VAL A 455 35.01 -17.71 4.11
N ALA A 456 34.48 -17.52 5.32
CA ALA A 456 35.26 -17.13 6.50
C ALA A 456 36.37 -18.14 6.84
N ASP A 457 36.09 -19.44 6.73
CA ASP A 457 37.08 -20.50 6.97
C ASP A 457 38.17 -20.52 5.90
N VAL A 458 37.80 -20.25 4.65
CA VAL A 458 38.74 -20.16 3.53
C VAL A 458 39.65 -18.95 3.69
N GLU A 459 39.10 -17.79 4.04
CA GLU A 459 39.86 -16.56 4.32
C GLU A 459 40.79 -16.73 5.53
N ALA A 460 40.32 -17.37 6.60
CA ALA A 460 41.14 -17.66 7.78
C ALA A 460 42.33 -18.57 7.45
N ARG A 461 42.12 -19.61 6.63
CA ARG A 461 43.19 -20.51 6.16
C ARG A 461 44.18 -19.81 5.24
N ALA A 462 43.70 -18.98 4.31
CA ALA A 462 44.56 -18.19 3.44
C ALA A 462 45.44 -17.23 4.26
N GLY A 463 44.87 -16.56 5.27
CA GLY A 463 45.60 -15.69 6.18
C GLY A 463 46.61 -16.42 7.08
N MET A 464 46.32 -17.66 7.51
CA MET A 464 47.30 -18.49 8.23
C MET A 464 48.43 -18.97 7.31
N ALA A 465 48.13 -19.41 6.09
CA ALA A 465 49.13 -19.83 5.12
C ALA A 465 50.06 -18.67 4.71
N GLU A 466 49.53 -17.46 4.58
CA GLU A 466 50.32 -16.24 4.33
C GLU A 466 51.23 -15.91 5.52
N ARG A 467 50.72 -16.03 6.76
CA ARG A 467 51.53 -15.83 7.99
C ARG A 467 52.62 -16.88 8.16
N ASP A 468 52.33 -18.15 7.86
CA ASP A 468 53.31 -19.24 7.91
C ASP A 468 54.34 -19.12 6.79
N GLY A 469 53.94 -18.68 5.59
CA GLY A 469 54.85 -18.34 4.50
C GLY A 469 55.78 -17.17 4.84
N ILE A 470 55.25 -16.11 5.46
CA ILE A 470 56.05 -14.97 5.95
C ILE A 470 56.99 -15.39 7.09
N ARG A 471 56.53 -16.27 8.00
CA ARG A 471 57.33 -16.81 9.09
C ARG A 471 58.47 -17.70 8.57
N ALA A 472 58.20 -18.61 7.65
CA ALA A 472 59.22 -19.43 7.00
C ALA A 472 60.23 -18.59 6.20
N SER A 473 59.77 -17.49 5.57
CA SER A 473 60.62 -16.52 4.87
C SER A 473 61.50 -15.68 5.81
N ASN A 474 61.03 -15.40 7.03
CA ASN A 474 61.80 -14.69 8.07
C ASN A 474 62.74 -15.62 8.85
N GLU A 475 62.36 -16.88 9.08
CA GLU A 475 63.24 -17.89 9.72
C GLU A 475 64.38 -18.34 8.79
N SER A 476 64.17 -18.29 7.47
CA SER A 476 65.24 -18.50 6.46
C SER A 476 66.16 -17.28 6.28
N ARG A 477 65.86 -16.15 6.92
CA ARG A 477 66.79 -15.02 7.14
C ARG A 477 67.34 -15.08 8.57
N GLY A 478 68.18 -16.07 8.84
CA GLY A 478 68.91 -16.17 10.11
C GLY A 478 69.89 -14.99 10.35
N PRO A 479 70.22 -14.66 11.61
CA PRO A 479 71.03 -13.50 11.97
C PRO A 479 72.52 -13.78 11.73
N GLY A 480 73.18 -12.93 10.93
CA GLY A 480 74.60 -13.12 10.63
C GLY A 480 75.28 -11.87 10.07
N LEU A 481 75.94 -11.16 10.99
CA LEU A 481 77.18 -10.40 10.82
C LEU A 481 77.13 -9.01 10.19
N THR A 482 77.19 -8.03 11.11
CA THR A 482 78.00 -6.82 11.00
C THR A 482 79.39 -7.12 10.45
N GLU A 483 79.71 -6.63 9.25
CA GLU A 483 81.06 -6.16 8.93
C GLU A 483 80.97 -4.73 8.41
N VAL A 484 81.65 -3.87 9.16
CA VAL A 484 81.93 -2.48 8.83
C VAL A 484 83.04 -2.48 7.78
N SER A 485 82.86 -1.76 6.68
CA SER A 485 84.00 -1.14 6.00
C SER A 485 83.63 0.26 5.48
N PRO A 486 84.53 1.26 5.62
CA PRO A 486 84.20 2.67 5.52
C PRO A 486 84.61 3.22 4.15
N TYR A 487 83.75 4.03 3.53
CA TYR A 487 84.09 5.24 2.77
C TYR A 487 82.75 5.83 2.29
N GLY A 488 82.46 7.05 2.73
CA GLY A 488 81.24 7.76 2.37
C GLY A 488 81.28 8.32 0.95
N GLU A 489 80.10 8.57 0.38
CA GLU A 489 79.66 9.94 0.07
C GLU A 489 78.19 9.96 -0.36
N ASP A 490 77.65 11.17 -0.26
CA ASP A 490 76.26 11.55 -0.10
C ASP A 490 75.32 11.36 -1.31
N ALA A 491 74.07 11.09 -0.93
CA ALA A 491 72.81 11.68 -1.41
C ALA A 491 72.83 12.55 -2.69
N ALA A 492 71.88 12.28 -3.60
CA ALA A 492 70.59 12.98 -3.60
C ALA A 492 69.76 12.72 -4.88
N ALA A 493 68.44 12.87 -4.71
CA ALA A 493 67.45 13.23 -5.72
C ALA A 493 66.78 12.08 -6.51
N ARG A 494 65.60 11.65 -6.05
CA ARG A 494 64.32 12.23 -6.53
C ARG A 494 63.11 11.48 -5.96
N ARG A 495 62.39 12.19 -5.10
CA ARG A 495 60.97 11.99 -4.83
C ARG A 495 60.14 12.43 -6.04
N GLU A 496 59.02 11.75 -6.20
CA GLU A 496 57.76 12.18 -6.82
C GLU A 496 57.57 12.19 -8.35
N ALA A 497 56.34 11.75 -8.68
CA ALA A 497 55.55 12.02 -9.88
C ALA A 497 55.74 11.13 -11.13
N ARG A 498 54.85 10.15 -11.30
CA ARG A 498 53.80 10.30 -12.33
C ARG A 498 52.62 9.33 -12.17
N LYS A 499 51.49 9.95 -11.85
CA LYS A 499 50.11 9.50 -12.10
C LYS A 499 49.90 9.11 -13.58
N ARG A 500 49.02 8.11 -13.76
CA ARG A 500 47.97 7.93 -14.79
C ARG A 500 48.29 7.20 -16.12
N ARG A 501 47.49 6.12 -16.27
CA ARG A 501 46.59 5.73 -17.40
C ARG A 501 47.15 4.90 -18.57
N ARG A 502 46.60 3.69 -18.74
CA ARG A 502 45.58 3.26 -19.76
C ARG A 502 45.50 1.72 -19.79
N SER A 503 44.35 1.10 -19.50
CA SER A 503 43.26 0.70 -20.43
C SER A 503 43.63 -0.40 -21.44
N GLY A 504 42.92 -1.53 -21.38
CA GLY A 504 42.89 -2.60 -22.39
C GLY A 504 42.27 -3.86 -21.77
N ASN A 505 40.94 -3.99 -21.72
CA ASN A 505 40.14 -4.73 -22.71
C ASN A 505 40.76 -6.06 -23.17
N ALA A 506 40.22 -7.17 -22.66
CA ALA A 506 40.16 -8.44 -23.39
C ALA A 506 38.95 -9.24 -22.89
N THR A 507 37.81 -8.97 -23.53
CA THR A 507 36.76 -9.96 -23.76
C THR A 507 37.39 -11.19 -24.42
N ARG A 508 37.08 -12.40 -23.91
CA ARG A 508 37.21 -13.61 -24.70
C ARG A 508 36.13 -14.61 -24.36
N GLU A 509 35.18 -14.72 -25.29
CA GLU A 509 34.28 -15.84 -25.49
C GLU A 509 35.03 -17.18 -25.58
N MET A 510 34.36 -18.26 -25.20
CA MET A 510 34.33 -19.55 -25.92
C MET A 510 33.24 -20.40 -25.24
N ARG A 511 32.05 -20.52 -25.86
CA ARG A 511 31.65 -21.57 -26.83
C ARG A 511 31.54 -22.95 -26.24
#